data_AF-H2Y9I2-F1
#
_entry.id   AF-H2Y9I2-F1
#
_cell.length_a   1.000
_cell.length_b   1.000
_cell.length_c   1.000
_cell.angle_alpha   90.00
_cell.angle_beta   90.00
_cell.angle_gamma   90.00
#
_symmetry.space_group_name_H-M   'P 1'
#
loop_
_entity.id
_entity.type
_entity.pdbx_description
1 polymer ?
#
loop_
_entity_poly.entity_id
_entity_poly.type
_entity_poly.pdbx_seq_one_letter_code
_entity_poly.pdbx_strand_id
1 'polypeptide(L)'
;MICLRHNSIQLFSGTKLGIQHGFSLDENLEFCNTNQHTLLRDAADINGDGIDDVACIDRNTGQIKILTLVENRIVIRADWAALQDFCVGDDLNLAAQPVHSDTRADLICEDSLRKSETFAVNTWNL
;
A
#
# COMPACT_ATOMS: atom_id res chain seq x y z
N MET A 1 -13.77 1.45 0.21
CA MET A 1 -12.82 2.29 -0.55
C MET A 1 -12.01 3.10 0.44
N ILE A 2 -10.69 2.94 0.41
CA ILE A 2 -9.76 3.73 1.22
C ILE A 2 -9.25 4.88 0.34
N CYS A 3 -9.28 6.12 0.82
CA CYS A 3 -8.69 7.26 0.12
C CYS A 3 -7.58 7.90 0.97
N LEU A 4 -6.48 8.27 0.31
CA LEU A 4 -5.36 8.94 0.92
C LEU A 4 -5.46 10.45 0.64
N ARG A 5 -5.50 11.26 1.70
CA ARG A 5 -5.23 12.70 1.63
C ARG A 5 -4.15 13.02 2.66
N HIS A 6 -3.02 13.55 2.22
CA HIS A 6 -1.93 14.12 3.05
C HIS A 6 -1.95 13.69 4.52
N ASN A 7 -1.27 12.59 4.84
CA ASN A 7 -1.14 12.03 6.19
C ASN A 7 -2.45 11.66 6.91
N SER A 8 -3.55 11.48 6.18
CA SER A 8 -4.79 10.92 6.70
C SER A 8 -5.30 9.80 5.79
N ILE A 9 -5.58 8.65 6.40
CA ILE A 9 -6.29 7.54 5.77
C ILE A 9 -7.78 7.76 6.04
N GLN A 10 -8.56 7.93 4.98
CA GLN A 10 -10.01 8.07 5.08
C GLN A 10 -10.69 6.79 4.59
N LEU A 11 -11.51 6.18 5.44
CA LEU A 11 -12.31 5.00 5.09
C LEU A 11 -13.70 5.44 4.61
N PHE A 12 -14.07 5.04 3.39
CA PHE A 12 -15.40 5.24 2.84
C PHE A 12 -16.15 3.90 2.85
N SER A 13 -17.25 3.84 3.59
CA SER A 13 -18.24 2.76 3.47
C SER A 13 -19.13 3.05 2.26
N GLY A 14 -19.22 2.10 1.33
CA GLY A 14 -19.91 2.24 0.04
C GLY A 14 -21.44 2.32 0.12
N THR A 15 -22.04 2.60 1.28
CA THR A 15 -23.47 2.93 1.32
C THR A 15 -23.64 4.40 0.95
N LYS A 16 -24.60 4.65 0.05
CA LYS A 16 -24.96 5.95 -0.51
C LYS A 16 -25.57 6.90 0.55
N LEU A 17 -24.85 7.16 1.63
CA LEU A 17 -25.14 8.15 2.66
C LEU A 17 -23.77 8.61 3.19
N GLY A 18 -23.40 9.85 2.89
CA GLY A 18 -22.08 10.42 3.18
C GLY A 18 -21.78 10.57 4.66
N ILE A 19 -21.57 9.46 5.36
CA ILE A 19 -21.05 9.44 6.71
C ILE A 19 -19.55 9.16 6.61
N GLN A 20 -18.77 10.24 6.74
CA GLN A 20 -17.32 10.16 6.91
C GLN A 20 -17.03 9.64 8.33
N HIS A 21 -16.68 8.37 8.45
CA HIS A 21 -16.01 7.90 9.66
C HIS A 21 -14.51 8.10 9.45
N GLY A 22 -14.01 9.28 9.82
CA GLY A 22 -12.59 9.48 9.99
C GLY A 22 -12.13 8.65 11.18
N PHE A 23 -11.51 7.50 10.93
CA PHE A 23 -10.73 6.84 11.96
C PHE A 23 -9.43 7.63 12.08
N SER A 24 -9.29 8.36 13.19
CA SER A 24 -7.97 8.83 13.59
C SER A 24 -7.16 7.58 13.87
N LEU A 25 -6.20 7.29 12.99
CA LEU A 25 -5.13 6.37 13.34
C LEU A 25 -4.49 6.92 14.61
N ASP A 26 -4.22 6.02 15.55
CA ASP A 26 -3.46 6.33 16.75
C ASP A 26 -2.26 7.19 16.34
N GLU A 27 -1.97 8.24 17.11
CA GLU A 27 -0.86 9.18 16.87
C GLU A 27 0.50 8.44 16.80
N ASN A 28 0.52 7.15 17.17
CA ASN A 28 1.65 6.24 17.15
C ASN A 28 1.58 5.16 16.06
N LEU A 29 0.71 5.26 15.05
CA LEU A 29 0.74 4.29 13.95
C LEU A 29 2.05 4.45 13.16
N GLU A 30 3.01 3.55 13.38
CA GLU A 30 4.31 3.51 12.70
C GLU A 30 4.21 2.96 11.26
N PHE A 31 3.36 3.59 10.45
CA PHE A 31 3.14 3.27 9.05
C PHE A 31 3.46 4.49 8.18
N CYS A 32 4.47 4.37 7.31
CA CYS A 32 4.82 5.43 6.36
C CYS A 32 5.03 6.83 6.97
N ASN A 33 5.65 6.87 8.15
CA ASN A 33 5.78 8.07 8.99
C ASN A 33 7.17 8.72 8.96
N THR A 34 8.05 8.32 8.04
CA THR A 34 9.40 8.88 7.89
C THR A 34 9.62 9.30 6.44
N ASN A 35 10.59 10.17 6.21
CA ASN A 35 10.99 10.59 4.86
C ASN A 35 11.72 9.50 4.06
N GLN A 36 12.05 8.37 4.70
CA GLN A 36 12.66 7.20 4.06
C GLN A 36 11.58 6.26 3.50
N HIS A 37 10.31 6.51 3.81
CA HIS A 37 9.21 5.71 3.32
C HIS A 37 8.58 6.31 2.08
N THR A 38 8.19 5.46 1.14
CA THR A 38 7.33 5.80 0.01
C THR A 38 5.99 5.13 0.20
N LEU A 39 4.93 5.94 0.23
CA LEU A 39 3.55 5.48 0.30
C LEU A 39 3.09 5.05 -1.09
N LEU A 40 2.29 3.98 -1.14
CA LEU A 40 1.58 3.57 -2.33
C LEU A 40 0.74 4.72 -2.88
N ARG A 41 0.87 5.01 -4.18
CA ARG A 41 0.20 6.14 -4.85
C ARG A 41 -1.32 6.07 -4.72
N ASP A 42 -1.89 4.90 -4.97
CA ASP A 42 -3.33 4.63 -4.97
C ASP A 42 -3.60 3.33 -4.21
N ALA A 43 -4.64 3.31 -3.37
CA ALA A 43 -5.03 2.10 -2.65
C ALA A 43 -5.43 0.97 -3.64
N ALA A 44 -5.16 -0.28 -3.29
CA ALA A 44 -5.45 -1.44 -4.14
C ALA A 44 -5.66 -2.70 -3.30
N ASP A 45 -6.49 -3.63 -3.78
CA ASP A 45 -6.75 -4.92 -3.13
C ASP A 45 -5.52 -5.85 -3.26
N ILE A 46 -4.59 -5.75 -2.31
CA ILE A 46 -3.33 -6.49 -2.34
C ILE A 46 -3.54 -7.90 -1.79
N ASN A 47 -4.39 -8.06 -0.78
CA ASN A 47 -4.62 -9.37 -0.17
C ASN A 47 -5.67 -10.24 -0.90
N GLY A 48 -6.48 -9.64 -1.78
CA GLY A 48 -7.51 -10.31 -2.58
C GLY A 48 -8.84 -10.50 -1.84
N ASP A 49 -9.10 -9.75 -0.76
CA ASP A 49 -10.32 -9.85 0.04
C ASP A 49 -11.46 -8.95 -0.47
N GLY A 50 -11.21 -8.18 -1.53
CA GLY A 50 -12.16 -7.25 -2.15
C GLY A 50 -12.20 -5.87 -1.51
N ILE A 51 -11.29 -5.56 -0.57
CA ILE A 51 -11.15 -4.26 0.09
C ILE A 51 -9.78 -3.68 -0.26
N ASP A 52 -9.75 -2.43 -0.72
CA ASP A 52 -8.47 -1.77 -1.00
C ASP A 52 -7.59 -1.70 0.25
N ASP A 53 -6.33 -2.11 0.10
CA ASP A 53 -5.24 -1.97 1.05
C ASP A 53 -4.36 -0.76 0.71
N VAL A 54 -3.44 -0.41 1.61
CA VAL A 54 -2.35 0.53 1.31
C VAL A 54 -1.00 -0.08 1.67
N ALA A 55 0.00 0.17 0.83
CA ALA A 55 1.36 -0.31 1.05
C ALA A 55 2.32 0.85 1.34
N CYS A 56 3.39 0.53 2.05
CA CYS A 56 4.46 1.43 2.40
C CYS A 56 5.78 0.71 2.25
N ILE A 57 6.72 1.30 1.51
CA ILE A 57 8.06 0.74 1.36
C ILE A 57 9.12 1.64 2.00
N ASP A 58 10.06 1.05 2.71
CA ASP A 58 11.32 1.71 3.09
C ASP A 58 12.26 1.71 1.89
N ARG A 59 12.52 2.91 1.36
CA ARG A 59 13.34 3.11 0.17
C ARG A 59 14.85 2.86 0.39
N ASN A 60 15.26 2.60 1.63
CA ASN A 60 16.64 2.22 1.96
C ASN A 60 16.79 0.70 2.07
N THR A 61 15.75 -0.01 2.53
CA THR A 61 15.83 -1.45 2.85
C THR A 61 14.99 -2.35 1.96
N GLY A 62 14.04 -1.78 1.21
CA GLY A 62 13.04 -2.51 0.43
C GLY A 62 12.03 -3.23 1.33
N GLN A 63 11.98 -2.92 2.63
CA GLN A 63 10.99 -3.49 3.53
C GLN A 63 9.62 -2.92 3.21
N ILE A 64 8.64 -3.80 2.98
CA ILE A 64 7.27 -3.39 2.69
C ILE A 64 6.34 -3.74 3.85
N LYS A 65 5.53 -2.76 4.25
CA LYS A 65 4.42 -2.90 5.18
C LYS A 65 3.12 -2.70 4.40
N ILE A 66 2.13 -3.56 4.65
CA ILE A 66 0.79 -3.47 4.09
C ILE A 66 -0.16 -3.19 5.23
N LEU A 67 -0.99 -2.17 5.09
CA LEU A 67 -2.08 -1.86 6.00
C LEU A 67 -3.39 -2.30 5.34
N THR A 68 -4.08 -3.20 6.01
CA THR A 68 -5.28 -3.87 5.53
C THR A 68 -6.42 -3.77 6.55
N LEU A 69 -7.67 -3.94 6.10
CA LEU A 69 -8.87 -3.94 6.93
C LEU A 69 -9.39 -5.36 7.11
N VAL A 70 -9.21 -5.94 8.30
CA VAL A 70 -9.68 -7.30 8.63
C VAL A 70 -10.75 -7.22 9.70
N GLU A 71 -11.97 -7.70 9.43
CA GLU A 71 -13.08 -7.73 10.39
C GLU A 71 -13.35 -6.35 11.06
N ASN A 72 -13.29 -5.26 10.28
CA ASN A 72 -13.39 -3.87 10.74
C ASN A 72 -12.24 -3.41 11.66
N ARG A 73 -11.08 -4.07 11.62
CA ARG A 73 -9.86 -3.67 12.32
C ARG A 73 -8.75 -3.38 11.33
N ILE A 74 -7.97 -2.35 11.61
CA ILE A 74 -6.77 -2.04 10.83
C ILE A 74 -5.64 -2.94 11.32
N VAL A 75 -5.00 -3.65 10.39
CA VAL A 75 -3.87 -4.53 10.66
C VAL A 75 -2.71 -4.13 9.77
N ILE A 76 -1.51 -4.01 10.36
CA ILE A 76 -0.27 -3.85 9.59
C ILE A 76 0.41 -5.22 9.49
N ARG A 77 0.69 -5.64 8.27
CA ARG A 77 1.46 -6.86 7.96
C ARG A 77 2.78 -6.46 7.33
N ALA A 78 3.87 -7.07 7.78
CA ALA A 78 5.17 -7.01 7.11
C ALA A 78 5.28 -8.29 6.28
N ASP A 79 4.82 -8.24 5.03
CA ASP A 79 4.54 -9.45 4.25
C ASP A 79 5.64 -9.79 3.25
N TRP A 80 6.38 -8.78 2.78
CA TRP A 80 7.52 -8.96 1.90
C TRP A 80 8.78 -8.49 2.62
N ALA A 81 9.40 -9.41 3.36
CA ALA A 81 10.67 -9.17 4.01
C ALA A 81 11.74 -8.82 2.96
N ALA A 82 12.06 -7.53 2.86
CA ALA A 82 13.15 -6.94 2.10
C ALA A 82 13.31 -7.51 0.67
N LEU A 83 12.45 -7.06 -0.25
CA LEU A 83 12.82 -7.09 -1.67
C LEU A 83 13.92 -6.04 -1.85
N GLN A 84 15.17 -6.39 -1.51
CA GLN A 84 16.27 -5.44 -1.30
C GLN A 84 16.55 -4.52 -2.49
N ASP A 85 16.12 -4.90 -3.69
CA ASP A 85 16.31 -4.13 -4.92
C ASP A 85 15.00 -3.56 -5.50
N PHE A 86 13.84 -3.89 -4.91
CA PHE A 86 12.55 -3.41 -5.39
C PHE A 86 12.20 -2.08 -4.75
N CYS A 87 12.05 -1.04 -5.57
CA CYS A 87 11.70 0.31 -5.13
C CYS A 87 12.58 0.88 -4.01
N VAL A 88 13.85 0.53 -4.06
CA VAL A 88 14.92 1.09 -3.23
C VAL A 88 15.63 2.20 -4.01
N GLY A 89 15.77 3.36 -3.38
CA GLY A 89 16.35 4.56 -3.97
C GLY A 89 15.42 5.76 -3.97
N ASP A 90 15.98 6.90 -4.40
CA ASP A 90 15.25 8.15 -4.54
C ASP A 90 14.52 8.23 -5.89
N ASP A 91 13.48 9.07 -5.97
CA ASP A 91 12.70 9.35 -7.18
C ASP A 91 11.95 8.16 -7.80
N LEU A 92 11.69 7.12 -7.01
CA LEU A 92 10.87 5.97 -7.38
C LEU A 92 9.44 6.10 -6.82
N ASN A 93 8.45 5.71 -7.61
CA ASN A 93 7.05 5.70 -7.18
C ASN A 93 6.57 4.25 -6.98
N LEU A 94 5.87 4.03 -5.87
CA LEU A 94 5.20 2.76 -5.59
C LEU A 94 3.76 2.84 -6.09
N ALA A 95 3.38 1.91 -6.96
CA ALA A 95 2.03 1.73 -7.49
C ALA A 95 1.59 0.27 -7.31
N ALA A 96 0.29 0.01 -7.53
CA ALA A 96 -0.26 -1.33 -7.46
C ALA A 96 -1.37 -1.51 -8.51
N GLN A 97 -1.34 -2.64 -9.21
CA GLN A 97 -2.39 -3.06 -10.14
C GLN A 97 -2.32 -4.56 -10.40
N PRO A 98 -3.37 -5.20 -10.94
CA PRO A 98 -3.28 -6.58 -11.39
C PRO A 98 -2.29 -6.70 -12.57
N VAL A 99 -1.19 -7.42 -12.37
CA VAL A 99 -0.17 -7.69 -13.40
C VAL A 99 -0.17 -9.19 -13.75
N HIS A 100 -0.50 -10.02 -12.78
CA HIS A 100 -0.75 -11.45 -12.90
C HIS A 100 -2.25 -11.76 -13.05
N SER A 101 -2.58 -12.99 -13.50
CA SER A 101 -3.94 -13.46 -13.77
C SER A 101 -4.71 -13.91 -12.52
N ASP A 102 -4.45 -13.30 -11.36
CA ASP A 102 -5.28 -13.50 -10.18
C ASP A 102 -6.09 -12.22 -9.85
N THR A 103 -6.81 -12.25 -8.75
CA THR A 103 -7.67 -11.14 -8.32
C THR A 103 -6.94 -10.11 -7.48
N ARG A 104 -5.65 -10.30 -7.19
CA ARG A 104 -4.86 -9.44 -6.32
C ARG A 104 -4.13 -8.39 -7.13
N ALA A 105 -3.90 -7.25 -6.50
CA ALA A 105 -2.95 -6.28 -7.01
C ALA A 105 -1.51 -6.75 -6.73
N ASP A 106 -0.69 -6.62 -7.77
CA ASP A 106 0.76 -6.73 -7.69
C ASP A 106 1.36 -5.34 -7.45
N LEU A 107 2.59 -5.29 -6.92
CA LEU A 107 3.28 -4.03 -6.74
C LEU A 107 4.13 -3.67 -7.96
N ILE A 108 4.16 -2.38 -8.26
CA ILE A 108 4.93 -1.79 -9.34
C ILE A 108 5.83 -0.71 -8.76
N CYS A 109 7.08 -0.78 -9.13
CA CYS A 109 8.01 0.31 -8.93
C CYS A 109 8.23 1.04 -10.25
N GLU A 110 7.87 2.32 -10.29
CA GLU A 110 8.03 3.19 -11.46
C GLU A 110 9.24 4.12 -11.25
N ASP A 111 10.20 4.05 -12.18
CA ASP A 111 11.29 5.02 -12.29
C ASP A 111 10.97 6.01 -13.40
N SER A 112 10.47 7.19 -13.01
CA SER A 112 10.09 8.26 -13.95
C SER A 112 11.30 8.85 -14.69
N LEU A 113 12.49 8.80 -14.09
CA LEU A 113 13.71 9.34 -14.69
C LEU A 113 14.24 8.41 -15.79
N ARG A 114 14.20 7.09 -15.54
CA ARG A 114 14.65 6.06 -16.49
C ARG A 114 13.56 5.55 -17.42
N LYS A 115 12.29 5.90 -17.17
CA LYS A 115 11.12 5.40 -17.89
C LYS A 115 11.05 3.86 -17.88
N SER A 116 11.23 3.29 -16.69
CA SER A 116 11.23 1.85 -16.49
C SER A 116 10.30 1.45 -15.36
N GLU A 117 9.73 0.25 -15.46
CA GLU A 117 8.87 -0.34 -14.46
C GLU A 117 9.45 -1.69 -14.02
N THR A 118 9.45 -1.94 -12.72
CA THR A 118 9.77 -3.24 -12.13
C THR A 118 8.55 -3.76 -11.39
N PHE A 119 8.26 -5.05 -11.51
CA PHE A 119 7.06 -5.66 -10.96
C PHE A 119 7.45 -6.63 -9.85
N ALA A 120 6.76 -6.55 -8.71
CA ALA A 120 6.80 -7.57 -7.67
C ALA A 120 5.47 -8.32 -7.69
N VAL A 121 5.50 -9.54 -8.23
CA VAL A 121 4.31 -10.39 -8.34
C VAL A 121 3.96 -10.93 -6.97
N ASN A 122 2.75 -10.62 -6.55
CA ASN A 122 2.19 -10.97 -5.28
C ASN A 122 1.60 -12.39 -5.34
N THR A 123 2.20 -13.30 -4.58
CA THR A 123 1.72 -14.67 -4.44
C THR A 123 1.26 -14.96 -3.00
N TRP A 124 0.61 -13.98 -2.35
CA TRP A 124 0.16 -14.12 -0.97
C TRP A 124 -0.60 -15.45 -0.79
N ASN A 125 -0.05 -16.32 0.06
CA ASN A 125 -0.73 -17.54 0.47
C ASN A 125 -1.44 -17.24 1.79
N LEU A 126 -2.77 -17.40 1.79
CA LEU A 126 -3.61 -17.30 2.99
C LEU A 126 -3.23 -18.36 4.04
#